data_AF-A0A920BLU0-F1
#
_entry.id   AF-A0A920BLU0-F1
#
_cell.length_a   1.000
_cell.length_b   1.000
_cell.length_c   1.000
_cell.angle_alpha   90.00
_cell.angle_beta   90.00
_cell.angle_gamma   90.00
#
_symmetry.space_group_name_H-M   'P 1'
#
loop_
_entity.id
_entity.type
_entity.pdbx_description
1 polymer ?
#
loop_
_entity_poly.entity_id
_entity_poly.type
_entity_poly.pdbx_seq_one_letter_code
_entity_poly.pdbx_strand_id
1 'polypeptide(L)'
;MDNSFSTLPEVLAQGRKVINNIERVANLFVTKAAYALLLTALIGIQGIEFPFLPRQLTLIGTFSIGLPGLVLALAPNTDLVRSGFLQRVLRFSVPAGAIAAVTTWIVYLKSRDWAGQDLSNTELAEARSAATIALLVIGLVVLVVVSRPLRLWKVGLAISMAGLHACIIAVPFTRDYFELEWLDGKTWLMVLSSTMIASVLIIMIQRVIPGILPKQQNTSETTSRRLNDSSGFRYETAW
;
A
#
# COMPACT_ATOMS: atom_id res chain seq x y z
N MET A 1 -27.25 21.37 27.57
CA MET A 1 -26.29 20.90 28.60
C MET A 1 -26.70 19.46 28.87
N ASP A 2 -26.27 18.55 28.01
CA ASP A 2 -26.91 17.24 27.90
C ASP A 2 -25.96 16.22 28.53
N ASN A 3 -25.98 16.23 29.86
CA ASN A 3 -25.07 15.46 30.70
C ASN A 3 -25.56 14.00 30.81
N SER A 4 -25.64 13.32 29.67
CA SER A 4 -26.13 11.94 29.62
C SER A 4 -24.99 10.97 29.32
N PHE A 5 -24.67 10.16 30.32
CA PHE A 5 -23.86 8.94 30.21
C PHE A 5 -24.40 7.99 29.11
N SER A 6 -25.59 8.23 28.53
CA SER A 6 -26.12 7.51 27.36
C SER A 6 -25.30 7.69 26.07
N THR A 7 -24.46 8.72 25.97
CA THR A 7 -23.62 8.98 24.79
C THR A 7 -22.25 8.29 24.85
N LEU A 8 -21.80 7.88 26.04
CA LEU A 8 -20.51 7.20 26.24
C LEU A 8 -20.36 5.90 25.45
N PRO A 9 -21.38 5.01 25.36
CA PRO A 9 -21.27 3.80 24.55
C PRO A 9 -21.03 4.09 23.06
N GLU A 10 -21.64 5.16 22.55
CA GLU A 10 -21.49 5.60 21.15
C GLU A 10 -20.10 6.18 20.89
N VAL A 11 -19.61 7.05 21.79
CA VAL A 11 -18.25 7.63 21.68
C VAL A 11 -17.18 6.52 21.75
N LEU A 12 -17.34 5.52 22.63
CA LEU A 12 -16.44 4.36 22.69
C LEU A 12 -16.53 3.49 21.43
N ALA A 13 -17.72 3.35 20.83
CA ALA A 13 -17.88 2.67 19.56
C ALA A 13 -17.13 3.40 18.44
N GLN A 14 -17.16 4.74 18.39
CA GLN A 14 -16.36 5.52 17.43
C GLN A 14 -14.85 5.38 17.69
N GLY A 15 -14.41 5.43 18.96
CA GLY A 15 -13.01 5.21 19.33
C GLY A 15 -12.46 3.86 18.84
N ARG A 16 -13.26 2.80 18.93
CA ARG A 16 -12.93 1.48 18.37
C ARG A 16 -12.71 1.51 16.85
N LYS A 17 -13.47 2.31 16.11
CA LYS A 17 -13.31 2.46 14.64
C LYS A 17 -12.01 3.16 14.29
N VAL A 18 -11.63 4.20 15.04
CA VAL A 18 -10.36 4.92 14.87
C VAL A 18 -9.18 3.96 15.03
N ILE A 19 -9.20 3.13 16.07
CA ILE A 19 -8.14 2.13 16.33
C ILE A 19 -7.97 1.17 15.14
N ASN A 20 -9.06 0.73 14.52
CA ASN A 20 -8.98 -0.17 13.37
C ASN A 20 -8.47 0.52 12.09
N ASN A 21 -8.72 1.82 11.94
CA ASN A 21 -8.13 2.61 10.85
C ASN A 21 -6.63 2.85 11.04
N ILE A 22 -6.19 3.01 12.28
CA ILE A 22 -4.77 3.19 12.61
C ILE A 22 -3.94 1.99 12.12
N GLU A 23 -4.46 0.76 12.16
CA GLU A 23 -3.71 -0.41 11.68
C GLU A 23 -3.37 -0.33 10.19
N ARG A 24 -4.29 0.18 9.37
CA ARG A 24 -4.04 0.35 7.93
C ARG A 24 -2.94 1.38 7.69
N VAL A 25 -3.06 2.52 8.36
CA VAL A 25 -2.10 3.61 8.25
C VAL A 25 -0.74 3.16 8.77
N ALA A 26 -0.70 2.47 9.92
CA ALA A 26 0.52 1.93 10.49
C ALA A 26 1.22 0.94 9.55
N ASN A 27 0.47 0.06 8.86
CA ASN A 27 1.08 -0.81 7.86
C ASN A 27 1.77 -0.03 6.73
N LEU A 28 1.19 1.10 6.27
CA LEU A 28 1.83 1.95 5.26
C LEU A 28 3.12 2.59 5.77
N PHE A 29 3.09 3.18 6.96
CA PHE A 29 4.26 3.85 7.55
C PHE A 29 5.36 2.87 7.95
N VAL A 30 5.02 1.71 8.50
CA VAL A 30 6.01 0.69 8.89
C VAL A 30 6.59 0.02 7.65
N THR A 31 5.79 -0.23 6.60
CA THR A 31 6.33 -0.73 5.32
C THR A 31 7.31 0.27 4.72
N LYS A 32 7.02 1.59 4.82
CA LYS A 32 7.95 2.65 4.43
C LYS A 32 9.29 2.55 5.15
N ALA A 33 9.24 2.50 6.46
CA ALA A 33 10.45 2.39 7.27
C ALA A 33 11.22 1.12 6.92
N ALA A 34 10.53 -0.02 6.76
CA ALA A 34 11.15 -1.30 6.43
C ALA A 34 11.88 -1.29 5.08
N TYR A 35 11.23 -0.82 4.01
CA TYR A 35 11.92 -0.75 2.71
C TYR A 35 13.06 0.27 2.74
N ALA A 36 12.89 1.41 3.43
CA ALA A 36 13.90 2.47 3.45
C ALA A 36 15.16 1.99 4.16
N LEU A 37 15.01 1.34 5.32
CA LEU A 37 16.12 0.76 6.07
C LEU A 37 16.83 -0.33 5.26
N LEU A 38 16.09 -1.28 4.69
CA LEU A 38 16.69 -2.39 3.95
C LEU A 38 17.38 -1.90 2.67
N LEU A 39 16.73 -1.02 1.90
CA LEU A 39 17.32 -0.47 0.68
C LEU A 39 18.57 0.36 0.99
N THR A 40 18.55 1.18 2.04
CA THR A 40 19.72 1.93 2.49
C THR A 40 20.86 0.99 2.86
N ALA A 41 20.57 -0.10 3.57
CA ALA A 41 21.58 -1.10 3.90
C ALA A 41 22.16 -1.78 2.65
N LEU A 42 21.31 -2.21 1.70
CA LEU A 42 21.75 -2.85 0.45
C LEU A 42 22.69 -1.93 -0.34
N ILE A 43 22.31 -0.68 -0.54
CA ILE A 43 23.09 0.32 -1.27
C ILE A 43 24.38 0.67 -0.50
N GLY A 44 24.29 0.88 0.81
CA GLY A 44 25.43 1.23 1.66
C GLY A 44 26.50 0.15 1.69
N ILE A 45 26.11 -1.14 1.68
CA ILE A 45 27.04 -2.27 1.59
C ILE A 45 27.76 -2.30 0.23
N GLN A 46 27.09 -1.89 -0.85
CA GLN A 46 27.67 -1.84 -2.19
C GLN A 46 28.51 -0.58 -2.46
N GLY A 47 28.34 0.47 -1.64
CA GLY A 47 29.04 1.74 -1.82
C GLY A 47 28.64 2.50 -3.09
N ILE A 48 27.42 2.28 -3.62
CA ILE A 48 26.91 2.97 -4.81
C ILE A 48 26.00 4.14 -4.44
N GLU A 49 25.68 4.99 -5.42
CA GLU A 49 24.80 6.14 -5.19
C GLU A 49 23.39 5.70 -4.77
N PHE A 50 22.77 6.47 -3.88
CA PHE A 50 21.41 6.18 -3.44
C PHE A 50 20.41 6.33 -4.61
N PRO A 51 19.47 5.39 -4.79
CA PRO A 51 18.57 5.31 -5.94
C PRO A 51 17.50 6.41 -5.99
N PHE A 52 17.45 7.29 -4.98
CA PHE A 52 16.45 8.33 -4.91
C PHE A 52 17.02 9.68 -4.53
N LEU A 53 16.49 10.72 -5.17
CA LEU A 53 16.66 12.08 -4.70
C LEU A 53 15.61 12.41 -3.62
N PRO A 54 15.90 13.33 -2.69
CA PRO A 54 14.92 13.75 -1.67
C PRO A 54 13.57 14.17 -2.26
N ARG A 55 13.58 14.85 -3.42
CA ARG A 55 12.36 15.24 -4.15
C ARG A 55 11.53 14.04 -4.65
N GLN A 56 12.19 12.98 -5.11
CA GLN A 56 11.53 11.75 -5.55
C GLN A 56 10.94 11.00 -4.34
N LEU A 57 11.65 10.97 -3.21
CA LEU A 57 11.13 10.40 -1.96
C LEU A 57 9.89 11.14 -1.45
N THR A 58 9.84 12.46 -1.58
CA THR A 58 8.66 13.27 -1.27
C THR A 58 7.49 12.87 -2.15
N LEU A 59 7.71 12.68 -3.45
CA LEU A 59 6.69 12.22 -4.38
C LEU A 59 6.15 10.84 -3.98
N ILE A 60 7.05 9.86 -3.82
CA ILE A 60 6.69 8.49 -3.41
C ILE A 60 5.91 8.53 -2.10
N GLY A 61 6.42 9.26 -1.10
CA GLY A 61 5.79 9.37 0.21
C GLY A 61 4.39 9.99 0.14
N THR A 62 4.21 11.04 -0.65
CA THR A 62 2.93 11.74 -0.78
C THR A 62 1.87 10.86 -1.41
N PHE A 63 2.21 10.15 -2.50
CA PHE A 63 1.23 9.39 -3.29
C PHE A 63 1.03 7.94 -2.84
N SER A 64 2.01 7.31 -2.18
CA SER A 64 1.83 5.95 -1.66
C SER A 64 1.33 5.92 -0.21
N ILE A 65 1.61 6.95 0.59
CA ILE A 65 1.39 6.92 2.04
C ILE A 65 0.63 8.15 2.53
N GLY A 66 1.07 9.36 2.19
CA GLY A 66 0.56 10.61 2.76
C GLY A 66 -0.91 10.87 2.43
N LEU A 67 -1.21 11.19 1.18
CA LEU A 67 -2.57 11.49 0.74
C LEU A 67 -3.51 10.31 0.95
N PRO A 68 -3.16 9.06 0.53
CA PRO A 68 -4.05 7.94 0.74
C PRO A 68 -4.23 7.60 2.21
N GLY A 69 -3.18 7.66 3.02
CA GLY A 69 -3.24 7.37 4.46
C GLY A 69 -4.18 8.32 5.19
N LEU A 70 -4.19 9.60 4.81
CA LEU A 70 -5.14 10.59 5.33
C LEU A 70 -6.58 10.25 4.95
N VAL A 71 -6.84 9.97 3.67
CA VAL A 71 -8.18 9.57 3.19
C VAL A 71 -8.65 8.30 3.90
N LEU A 72 -7.74 7.34 4.10
CA LEU A 72 -8.02 6.07 4.76
C LEU A 72 -8.27 6.22 6.26
N ALA A 73 -7.63 7.18 6.92
CA ALA A 73 -7.86 7.47 8.35
C ALA A 73 -9.27 8.00 8.59
N LEU A 74 -9.78 8.83 7.67
CA LEU A 74 -11.13 9.41 7.72
C LEU A 74 -12.22 8.45 7.26
N ALA A 75 -11.87 7.35 6.58
CA ALA A 75 -12.84 6.42 6.03
C ALA A 75 -13.58 5.65 7.15
N PRO A 76 -14.91 5.48 7.05
CA PRO A 76 -15.67 4.75 8.07
C PRO A 76 -15.26 3.27 8.08
N ASN A 77 -15.00 2.74 9.27
CA ASN A 77 -14.66 1.34 9.50
C ASN A 77 -15.52 0.78 10.62
N THR A 78 -16.10 -0.41 10.40
CA THR A 78 -17.03 -1.06 11.34
C THR A 78 -16.49 -2.38 11.87
N ASP A 79 -15.22 -2.69 11.61
CA ASP A 79 -14.60 -3.93 12.08
C ASP A 79 -14.44 -3.95 13.61
N LEU A 80 -14.32 -5.15 14.19
CA LEU A 80 -14.03 -5.33 15.61
C LEU A 80 -12.54 -5.12 15.89
N VAL A 81 -12.22 -4.48 17.02
CA VAL A 81 -10.82 -4.27 17.46
C VAL A 81 -10.16 -5.61 17.79
N ARG A 82 -8.94 -5.82 17.30
CA ARG A 82 -8.17 -7.07 17.45
C ARG A 82 -6.93 -6.86 18.30
N SER A 83 -6.64 -7.78 19.23
CA SER A 83 -5.43 -7.78 20.07
C SER A 83 -4.17 -8.17 19.30
N GLY A 84 -3.00 -7.64 19.66
CA GLY A 84 -1.74 -7.95 18.96
C GLY A 84 -1.43 -7.06 17.75
N PHE A 85 -1.80 -5.78 17.83
CA PHE A 85 -1.59 -4.77 16.79
C PHE A 85 -0.16 -4.77 16.22
N LEU A 86 0.86 -4.62 17.07
CA LEU A 86 2.25 -4.51 16.64
C LEU A 86 2.70 -5.76 15.87
N GLN A 87 2.36 -6.94 16.39
CA GLN A 87 2.72 -8.21 15.76
C GLN A 87 2.08 -8.35 14.37
N ARG A 88 0.81 -7.93 14.20
CA ARG A 88 0.15 -7.93 12.88
C ARG A 88 0.81 -6.96 11.91
N VAL A 89 1.05 -5.74 12.37
CA VAL A 89 1.69 -4.71 11.54
C VAL A 89 3.07 -5.15 11.08
N LEU A 90 3.90 -5.70 11.98
CA LEU A 90 5.24 -6.17 11.63
C LEU A 90 5.21 -7.41 10.73
N ARG A 91 4.32 -8.38 10.98
CA ARG A 91 4.18 -9.60 10.16
C ARG A 91 3.80 -9.31 8.71
N PHE A 92 3.15 -8.19 8.44
CA PHE A 92 2.87 -7.73 7.09
C PHE A 92 3.96 -6.79 6.55
N SER A 93 4.28 -5.75 7.32
CA SER A 93 5.07 -4.61 6.83
C SER A 93 6.53 -4.96 6.60
N VAL A 94 7.12 -5.84 7.42
CA VAL A 94 8.51 -6.27 7.25
C VAL A 94 8.71 -7.06 5.96
N PRO A 95 7.96 -8.16 5.68
CA PRO A 95 8.15 -8.89 4.43
C PRO A 95 7.69 -8.09 3.20
N ALA A 96 6.63 -7.29 3.30
CA ALA A 96 6.23 -6.39 2.20
C ALA A 96 7.30 -5.33 1.90
N GLY A 97 7.88 -4.74 2.95
CA GLY A 97 8.98 -3.79 2.84
C GLY A 97 10.25 -4.43 2.26
N ALA A 98 10.54 -5.68 2.63
CA ALA A 98 11.65 -6.43 2.07
C ALA A 98 11.49 -6.68 0.57
N ILE A 99 10.30 -7.11 0.13
CA ILE A 99 9.98 -7.28 -1.30
C ILE A 99 10.12 -5.94 -2.03
N ALA A 100 9.59 -4.86 -1.46
CA ALA A 100 9.67 -3.53 -2.06
C ALA A 100 11.13 -3.07 -2.23
N ALA A 101 11.96 -3.20 -1.19
CA ALA A 101 13.37 -2.84 -1.24
C ALA A 101 14.16 -3.69 -2.23
N VAL A 102 14.02 -5.02 -2.19
CA VAL A 102 14.76 -5.92 -3.10
C VAL A 102 14.35 -5.68 -4.55
N THR A 103 13.06 -5.52 -4.83
CA THR A 103 12.58 -5.27 -6.20
C THR A 103 13.09 -3.93 -6.72
N THR A 104 13.01 -2.87 -5.90
CA THR A 104 13.52 -1.53 -6.24
C THR A 104 15.02 -1.56 -6.47
N TRP A 105 15.75 -2.27 -5.61
CA TRP A 105 17.20 -2.44 -5.74
C TRP A 105 17.58 -3.17 -7.03
N ILE A 106 16.88 -4.24 -7.39
CA ILE A 106 17.09 -4.97 -8.66
C ILE A 106 16.83 -4.05 -9.85
N VAL A 107 15.70 -3.33 -9.86
CA VAL A 107 15.36 -2.38 -10.94
C VAL A 107 16.44 -1.31 -11.08
N TYR A 108 16.87 -0.72 -9.96
CA TYR A 108 17.90 0.31 -9.95
C TYR A 108 19.24 -0.21 -10.49
N LEU A 109 19.72 -1.33 -9.96
CA LEU A 109 20.99 -1.92 -10.39
C LEU A 109 20.96 -2.31 -11.85
N LYS A 110 19.91 -2.98 -12.31
CA LYS A 110 19.85 -3.42 -13.70
C LYS A 110 19.74 -2.27 -14.68
N SER A 111 19.00 -1.22 -14.32
CA SER A 111 18.96 0.01 -15.13
C SER A 111 20.33 0.68 -15.18
N ARG A 112 21.09 0.66 -14.08
CA ARG A 112 22.47 1.19 -14.02
C ARG A 112 23.47 0.32 -14.79
N ASP A 113 23.37 -1.00 -14.69
CA ASP A 113 24.26 -1.95 -15.37
C ASP A 113 24.15 -1.84 -16.89
N TRP A 114 22.96 -1.56 -17.42
CA TRP A 114 22.72 -1.42 -18.87
C TRP A 114 23.36 -0.18 -19.50
N ALA A 115 23.66 0.83 -18.69
CA ALA A 115 24.34 2.05 -19.11
C ALA A 115 25.86 1.85 -19.28
N GLY A 116 26.43 0.78 -18.72
CA GLY A 116 27.86 0.46 -18.87
C GLY A 116 28.77 1.06 -17.79
N GLN A 117 30.09 1.05 -18.04
CA GLN A 117 31.11 1.46 -17.05
C GLN A 117 31.20 2.99 -16.87
N ASP A 118 30.90 3.77 -17.91
CA ASP A 118 30.90 5.23 -17.89
C ASP A 118 29.46 5.76 -17.75
N LEU A 119 28.95 5.71 -16.52
CA LEU A 119 27.57 6.11 -16.24
C LEU A 119 27.37 7.62 -16.47
N SER A 120 26.65 7.98 -17.53
CA SER A 120 26.23 9.36 -17.79
C SER A 120 25.25 9.83 -16.70
N ASN A 121 25.24 11.15 -16.45
CA ASN A 121 24.25 11.76 -15.56
C ASN A 121 22.80 11.44 -15.98
N THR A 122 22.55 11.35 -17.29
CA THR A 122 21.23 11.03 -17.85
C THR A 122 20.84 9.58 -17.56
N GLU A 123 21.78 8.64 -17.64
CA GLU A 123 21.53 7.21 -17.40
C GLU A 123 21.30 6.94 -15.91
N LEU A 124 22.03 7.65 -15.04
CA LEU A 124 21.77 7.62 -13.59
C LEU A 124 20.38 8.20 -13.27
N ALA A 125 19.98 9.28 -13.94
CA ALA A 125 18.65 9.88 -13.78
C ALA A 125 17.54 8.93 -14.27
N GLU A 126 17.75 8.21 -15.37
CA GLU A 126 16.84 7.15 -15.83
C GLU A 126 16.72 6.03 -14.78
N ALA A 127 17.84 5.52 -14.25
CA ALA A 127 17.82 4.47 -13.23
C ALA A 127 17.08 4.89 -11.94
N ARG A 128 17.26 6.15 -11.51
CA ARG A 128 16.51 6.73 -10.37
C ARG A 128 15.03 6.87 -10.68
N SER A 129 14.68 7.22 -11.91
CA SER A 129 13.29 7.31 -12.37
C SER A 129 12.62 5.93 -12.40
N ALA A 130 13.34 4.92 -12.90
CA ALA A 130 12.89 3.52 -12.91
C ALA A 130 12.63 3.01 -11.49
N ALA A 131 13.57 3.26 -10.57
CA ALA A 131 13.42 2.92 -9.16
C ALA A 131 12.22 3.64 -8.52
N THR A 132 12.02 4.93 -8.87
CA THR A 132 10.94 5.76 -8.34
C THR A 132 9.58 5.21 -8.75
N ILE A 133 9.41 4.90 -10.03
CA ILE A 133 8.18 4.31 -10.57
C ILE A 133 7.94 2.92 -9.97
N ALA A 134 8.98 2.08 -9.90
CA ALA A 134 8.86 0.73 -9.33
C ALA A 134 8.42 0.76 -7.86
N LEU A 135 9.07 1.57 -7.04
CA LEU A 135 8.74 1.68 -5.62
C LEU A 135 7.36 2.31 -5.40
N LEU A 136 6.97 3.29 -6.22
CA LEU A 136 5.62 3.87 -6.17
C LEU A 136 4.56 2.82 -6.49
N VAL A 137 4.72 2.06 -7.59
CA VAL A 137 3.78 0.99 -7.98
C VAL A 137 3.64 -0.03 -6.85
N ILE A 138 4.75 -0.48 -6.28
CA ILE A 138 4.73 -1.42 -5.15
C ILE A 138 4.04 -0.79 -3.92
N GLY A 139 4.31 0.48 -3.63
CA GLY A 139 3.65 1.23 -2.56
C GLY A 139 2.13 1.31 -2.76
N LEU A 140 1.65 1.51 -3.99
CA LEU A 140 0.23 1.51 -4.32
C LEU A 140 -0.39 0.11 -4.23
N VAL A 141 0.36 -0.94 -4.55
CA VAL A 141 -0.08 -2.31 -4.33
C VAL A 141 -0.24 -2.58 -2.83
N VAL A 142 0.77 -2.21 -2.03
CA VAL A 142 0.69 -2.28 -0.56
C VAL A 142 -0.54 -1.51 -0.06
N LEU A 143 -0.79 -0.30 -0.57
CA LEU A 143 -1.96 0.50 -0.26
C LEU A 143 -3.27 -0.23 -0.49
N VAL A 144 -3.47 -0.84 -1.67
CA VAL A 144 -4.67 -1.62 -1.99
C VAL A 144 -4.80 -2.84 -1.07
N VAL A 145 -3.68 -3.51 -0.82
CA VAL A 145 -3.54 -4.74 -0.04
C VAL A 145 -3.89 -4.50 1.44
N VAL A 146 -3.39 -3.44 2.07
CA VAL A 146 -3.74 -3.05 3.45
C VAL A 146 -5.15 -2.45 3.54
N SER A 147 -5.69 -2.02 2.40
CA SER A 147 -6.98 -1.36 2.31
C SER A 147 -8.19 -2.28 2.40
N ARG A 148 -8.02 -3.58 2.62
CA ARG A 148 -9.15 -4.52 2.70
C ARG A 148 -10.14 -4.18 3.83
N PRO A 149 -11.44 -4.51 3.68
CA PRO A 149 -12.08 -5.11 2.50
C PRO A 149 -12.07 -4.16 1.28
N LEU A 150 -11.80 -4.70 0.09
CA LEU A 150 -11.68 -3.91 -1.15
C LEU A 150 -13.05 -3.34 -1.52
N ARG A 151 -13.15 -2.01 -1.53
CA ARG A 151 -14.28 -1.28 -2.11
C ARG A 151 -13.76 -0.53 -3.34
N LEU A 152 -14.62 -0.33 -4.33
CA LEU A 152 -14.25 0.33 -5.59
C LEU A 152 -13.57 1.68 -5.35
N TRP A 153 -14.02 2.46 -4.37
CA TRP A 153 -13.39 3.75 -4.06
C TRP A 153 -11.93 3.64 -3.58
N LYS A 154 -11.53 2.53 -2.94
CA LYS A 154 -10.15 2.32 -2.47
C LYS A 154 -9.21 1.99 -3.63
N VAL A 155 -9.73 1.24 -4.60
CA VAL A 155 -9.02 0.97 -5.86
C VAL A 155 -8.96 2.24 -6.69
N GLY A 156 -10.08 2.98 -6.77
CA GLY A 156 -10.12 4.31 -7.40
C GLY A 156 -9.14 5.30 -6.78
N LEU A 157 -8.94 5.26 -5.46
CA LEU A 157 -7.90 6.04 -4.78
C LEU A 157 -6.49 5.63 -5.22
N ALA A 158 -6.18 4.33 -5.31
CA ALA A 158 -4.87 3.90 -5.78
C ALA A 158 -4.64 4.26 -7.27
N ILE A 159 -5.66 4.10 -8.11
CA ILE A 159 -5.62 4.49 -9.52
C ILE A 159 -5.46 6.01 -9.65
N SER A 160 -6.13 6.80 -8.83
CA SER A 160 -5.98 8.26 -8.87
C SER A 160 -4.57 8.70 -8.48
N MET A 161 -3.95 8.06 -7.48
CA MET A 161 -2.55 8.33 -7.14
C MET A 161 -1.59 7.94 -8.27
N ALA A 162 -1.81 6.80 -8.93
CA ALA A 162 -1.04 6.39 -10.10
C ALA A 162 -1.23 7.40 -11.26
N GLY A 163 -2.45 7.85 -11.50
CA GLY A 163 -2.79 8.86 -12.50
C GLY A 163 -2.13 10.20 -12.22
N LEU A 164 -2.13 10.67 -10.96
CA LEU A 164 -1.42 11.89 -10.57
C LEU A 164 0.08 11.79 -10.82
N HIS A 165 0.70 10.65 -10.53
CA HIS A 165 2.10 10.44 -10.86
C HIS A 165 2.35 10.44 -12.38
N ALA A 166 1.49 9.79 -13.15
CA ALA A 166 1.57 9.82 -14.61
C ALA A 166 1.44 11.25 -15.16
N CYS A 167 0.58 12.09 -14.57
CA CYS A 167 0.48 13.52 -14.91
C CYS A 167 1.77 14.28 -14.58
N ILE A 168 2.43 13.97 -13.45
CA ILE A 168 3.74 14.58 -13.11
C ILE A 168 4.79 14.23 -14.15
N ILE A 169 4.81 12.98 -14.61
CA ILE A 169 5.72 12.57 -15.68
C ILE A 169 5.33 13.27 -16.98
N ALA A 170 4.04 13.39 -17.32
CA ALA A 170 3.61 13.97 -18.60
C ALA A 170 3.93 15.48 -18.74
N VAL A 171 3.92 16.25 -17.65
CA VAL A 171 4.16 17.69 -17.67
C VAL A 171 5.66 17.98 -17.51
N PRO A 172 6.31 18.68 -18.48
CA PRO A 172 7.77 18.87 -18.47
C PRO A 172 8.25 19.64 -17.23
N PHE A 173 7.55 20.72 -16.86
CA PHE A 173 7.89 21.51 -15.68
C PHE A 173 7.99 20.68 -14.39
N THR A 174 7.02 19.79 -14.15
CA THR A 174 7.03 18.94 -12.95
C THR A 174 8.04 17.82 -13.07
N ARG A 175 8.21 17.25 -14.27
CA ARG A 175 9.20 16.22 -14.53
C ARG A 175 10.62 16.71 -14.22
N ASP A 176 10.98 17.89 -14.73
CA ASP A 176 12.29 18.51 -14.53
C ASP A 176 12.50 18.84 -13.04
N TYR A 177 11.48 19.37 -12.37
CA TYR A 177 11.53 19.64 -10.94
C TYR A 177 11.84 18.37 -10.13
N PHE A 178 11.18 17.26 -10.44
CA PHE A 178 11.39 15.97 -9.76
C PHE A 178 12.59 15.17 -10.27
N GLU A 179 13.34 15.68 -11.27
CA GLU A 179 14.44 14.96 -11.94
C GLU A 179 14.01 13.56 -12.35
N LEU A 180 12.93 13.51 -13.14
CA LEU A 180 12.42 12.28 -13.74
C LEU A 180 12.79 12.26 -15.22
N GLU A 181 13.21 11.10 -15.72
CA GLU A 181 13.54 10.90 -17.12
C GLU A 181 12.54 9.97 -17.79
N TRP A 182 12.47 10.06 -19.12
CA TRP A 182 11.75 9.06 -19.90
C TRP A 182 12.54 7.74 -19.87
N LEU A 183 11.84 6.66 -19.54
CA LEU A 183 12.42 5.32 -19.53
C LEU A 183 12.48 4.75 -20.95
N ASP A 184 13.58 4.06 -21.27
CA ASP A 184 13.65 3.23 -22.45
C ASP A 184 12.63 2.06 -22.39
N GLY A 185 12.26 1.52 -23.54
CA GLY A 185 11.31 0.41 -23.64
C GLY A 185 11.77 -0.84 -22.87
N LYS A 186 13.08 -1.10 -22.84
CA LYS A 186 13.65 -2.22 -22.05
C LYS A 186 13.49 -1.97 -20.55
N THR A 187 13.77 -0.75 -20.10
CA THR A 187 13.63 -0.33 -18.69
C THR A 187 12.17 -0.41 -18.24
N TRP A 188 11.23 0.03 -19.09
CA TRP A 188 9.80 -0.15 -18.85
C TRP A 188 9.40 -1.61 -18.67
N LEU A 189 9.85 -2.50 -19.56
CA LEU A 189 9.53 -3.93 -19.48
C LEU A 189 10.06 -4.57 -18.20
N MET A 190 11.26 -4.17 -17.76
CA MET A 190 11.83 -4.61 -16.50
C MET A 190 11.06 -4.10 -15.29
N VAL A 191 10.69 -2.81 -15.27
CA VAL A 191 9.87 -2.23 -14.19
C VAL A 191 8.54 -2.95 -14.08
N LEU A 192 7.85 -3.17 -15.21
CA LEU A 192 6.55 -3.85 -15.24
C LEU A 192 6.65 -5.31 -14.79
N SER A 193 7.62 -6.07 -15.31
CA SER A 193 7.79 -7.48 -14.92
C SER A 193 8.18 -7.62 -13.44
N SER A 194 9.12 -6.81 -12.95
CA SER A 194 9.59 -6.84 -11.57
C SER A 194 8.50 -6.44 -10.58
N THR A 195 7.77 -5.36 -10.87
CA THR A 195 6.65 -4.91 -10.03
C THR A 195 5.47 -5.86 -10.06
N MET A 196 5.21 -6.54 -11.20
CA MET A 196 4.18 -7.58 -11.28
C MET A 196 4.53 -8.77 -10.38
N ILE A 197 5.78 -9.24 -10.41
CA ILE A 197 6.26 -10.32 -9.53
C ILE A 197 6.14 -9.89 -8.06
N ALA A 198 6.62 -8.68 -7.72
CA ALA A 198 6.51 -8.14 -6.37
C ALA A 198 5.05 -8.04 -5.89
N SER A 199 4.14 -7.63 -6.78
CA SER A 199 2.71 -7.53 -6.48
C SER A 199 2.12 -8.89 -6.13
N VAL A 200 2.44 -9.92 -6.91
CA VAL A 200 2.01 -11.30 -6.63
C VAL A 200 2.56 -11.76 -5.29
N LEU A 201 3.84 -11.53 -4.99
CA LEU A 201 4.45 -11.90 -3.71
C LEU A 201 3.78 -11.19 -2.53
N ILE A 202 3.52 -9.89 -2.63
CA ILE A 202 2.85 -9.11 -1.57
C ILE A 202 1.41 -9.60 -1.34
N ILE A 203 0.69 -9.94 -2.41
CA ILE A 203 -0.66 -10.51 -2.30
C ILE A 203 -0.59 -11.91 -1.65
N MET A 204 0.44 -12.70 -1.96
CA MET A 204 0.64 -14.04 -1.39
C MET A 204 0.98 -14.03 0.09
N ILE A 205 1.70 -13.02 0.60
CA ILE A 205 1.93 -12.84 2.06
C ILE A 205 0.61 -12.91 2.82
N GLN A 206 -0.45 -12.31 2.27
CA GLN A 206 -1.77 -12.30 2.90
C GLN A 206 -2.46 -13.67 2.93
N ARG A 207 -2.17 -14.54 1.95
CA ARG A 207 -2.75 -15.89 1.90
C ARG A 207 -2.05 -16.85 2.84
N VAL A 208 -0.73 -16.70 2.99
CA VAL A 208 0.12 -17.62 3.76
C VAL A 208 0.10 -17.30 5.26
N ILE A 209 -0.12 -16.03 5.65
CA ILE A 209 -0.15 -15.63 7.06
C ILE A 209 -1.61 -15.37 7.51
N PRO A 210 -2.31 -16.39 8.04
CA PRO A 210 -3.69 -16.21 8.53
C PRO A 210 -3.73 -15.22 9.71
N GLY A 211 -4.67 -14.26 9.67
CA GLY A 211 -4.95 -13.35 10.79
C GLY A 211 -4.52 -11.88 10.61
N ILE A 212 -3.88 -11.51 9.49
CA ILE A 212 -3.41 -10.14 9.23
C ILE A 212 -4.55 -9.17 8.89
N LEU A 213 -5.61 -9.61 8.18
CA LEU A 213 -6.73 -8.76 7.76
C LEU A 213 -8.09 -9.46 7.99
N PRO A 214 -9.23 -8.74 7.98
CA PRO A 214 -10.54 -9.36 8.12
C PRO A 214 -10.79 -10.41 7.03
N LYS A 215 -11.19 -11.62 7.45
CA LYS A 215 -11.76 -12.63 6.53
C LYS A 215 -12.92 -11.96 5.80
N GLN A 216 -13.01 -12.12 4.48
CA GLN A 216 -14.21 -11.73 3.75
C GLN A 216 -15.40 -12.43 4.41
N GLN A 217 -16.28 -11.67 5.06
CA GLN A 217 -17.60 -12.18 5.38
C GLN A 217 -18.31 -12.33 4.04
N ASN A 218 -18.46 -13.56 3.59
CA ASN A 218 -19.28 -13.87 2.44
C ASN A 218 -20.71 -13.42 2.77
N THR A 219 -21.19 -12.40 2.06
CA THR A 219 -22.54 -11.84 2.16
C THR A 219 -23.63 -12.91 1.93
N SER A 220 -23.28 -14.10 1.44
CA SER A 220 -24.19 -15.23 1.25
C SER A 220 -24.63 -15.89 2.56
N GLU A 221 -23.83 -15.88 3.63
CA GLU A 221 -24.22 -16.52 4.91
C GLU A 221 -25.19 -15.68 5.74
N THR A 222 -25.11 -14.35 5.65
CA THR A 222 -26.03 -13.46 6.39
C THR A 222 -27.42 -13.48 5.77
N THR A 223 -27.51 -13.60 4.44
CA THR A 223 -28.78 -13.71 3.73
C THR A 223 -29.42 -15.08 3.95
N SER A 224 -28.65 -16.17 3.95
CA SER A 224 -29.19 -17.50 4.24
C SER A 224 -29.70 -17.63 5.69
N ARG A 225 -28.99 -17.06 6.68
CA ARG A 225 -29.47 -17.02 8.07
C ARG A 225 -30.76 -16.20 8.23
N ARG A 226 -30.87 -15.04 7.57
CA ARG A 226 -32.11 -14.23 7.62
C ARG A 226 -33.30 -14.88 6.91
N LEU A 227 -33.06 -15.65 5.84
CA LEU A 227 -34.11 -16.40 5.15
C LEU A 227 -34.54 -17.65 5.93
N ASN A 228 -33.61 -18.30 6.63
CA ASN A 228 -33.92 -19.45 7.49
C ASN A 228 -34.72 -19.04 8.75
N ASP A 229 -34.41 -17.87 9.32
CA ASP A 229 -35.11 -17.36 10.51
C ASP A 229 -36.53 -16.85 10.18
N SER A 230 -36.75 -16.34 8.97
CA SER A 230 -38.08 -15.89 8.52
C SER A 230 -38.98 -17.01 7.97
N SER A 231 -38.45 -18.21 7.73
CA SER A 231 -39.21 -19.39 7.33
C SER A 231 -39.59 -20.31 8.51
N GLY A 232 -38.93 -20.17 9.66
CA GLY A 232 -39.27 -20.90 10.90
C GLY A 232 -40.51 -20.40 11.64
N PHE A 233 -41.01 -19.20 11.33
CA PHE A 233 -42.10 -18.55 12.07
C PHE A 233 -43.53 -18.81 11.53
N ARG A 234 -43.73 -19.80 10.65
CA ARG A 234 -45.02 -19.98 9.93
C ARG A 234 -45.87 -21.21 10.29
N TYR A 235 -45.60 -21.97 11.36
CA TYR A 235 -46.36 -23.21 11.63
C TYR A 235 -46.94 -23.41 13.05
N GLU A 236 -47.04 -22.38 13.89
CA GLU A 236 -47.67 -22.52 15.22
C GLU A 236 -48.83 -21.55 15.43
N THR A 237 -49.95 -21.72 14.70
CA THR A 237 -51.30 -21.34 15.18
C THR A 237 -52.36 -22.04 14.32
N ALA A 238 -52.68 -23.29 14.65
CA ALA A 238 -53.96 -23.90 14.33
C ALA A 238 -54.22 -25.02 15.35
N TRP A 239 -55.46 -25.02 15.86
CA TRP A 239 -56.09 -25.90 16.87
C TRP A 239 -56.02 -25.38 18.30
#